data_AF-A0A067PYC1-F1
#
_entry.id   AF-A0A067PYC1-F1
#
_cell.length_a   1.000
_cell.length_b   1.000
_cell.length_c   1.000
_cell.angle_alpha   90.00
_cell.angle_beta   90.00
_cell.angle_gamma   90.00
#
_symmetry.space_group_name_H-M   'P 1'
#
loop_
_entity.id
_entity.type
_entity.pdbx_description
1 polymer ?
#
loop_
_entity_poly.entity_id
_entity_poly.type
_entity_poly.pdbx_seq_one_letter_code
_entity_poly.pdbx_strand_id
1 'polypeptide(L)'
;MNKQGGKKVSTGHASLTCLNLPPSIHYKLENIYLTGVIPGPREPSLKQINHYLKPLVNDFLMARNDGLYLSRTCGYPLGRRVRCAILILVCDLPASRKVGGSASYAMKKFSSLCKLEKKDIDNTDPSTWPRWTHEDYLTCTQKWLDAPSAKAREAIFTQFGICWSELLRLPYWDPMKMVVVDAMQNLLLGILKHHFCVVLGIDLNDDHEQDEKPMPALVSESVMEKA
;
A
#
# COMPACT_ATOMS: atom_id res chain seq x y z
N MET A 1 11.06 10.71 -13.27
CA MET A 1 10.45 10.81 -11.93
C MET A 1 10.57 12.25 -11.48
N ASN A 2 9.57 13.07 -11.77
CA ASN A 2 9.64 14.52 -11.60
C ASN A 2 9.69 14.89 -10.12
N LYS A 3 10.84 15.41 -9.67
CA LYS A 3 10.96 16.11 -8.39
C LYS A 3 10.29 17.47 -8.54
N GLN A 4 9.00 17.55 -8.20
CA GLN A 4 8.33 18.84 -8.00
C GLN A 4 9.01 19.59 -6.84
N GLY A 5 9.61 20.73 -7.14
CA GLY A 5 10.23 21.65 -6.18
C GLY A 5 9.19 22.47 -5.43
N GLY A 6 9.15 22.31 -4.11
CA GLY A 6 8.27 23.03 -3.17
C GLY A 6 8.33 22.36 -1.80
N LYS A 7 8.06 23.09 -0.70
CA LYS A 7 7.96 22.50 0.64
C LYS A 7 6.72 21.58 0.68
N LYS A 8 6.90 20.29 0.38
CA LYS A 8 5.85 19.28 0.53
C LYS A 8 5.60 19.05 2.02
N VAL A 9 4.46 19.52 2.51
CA VAL A 9 3.94 19.18 3.84
C VAL A 9 2.98 18.02 3.63
N SER A 10 3.36 16.84 4.12
CA SER A 10 2.51 15.64 4.08
C SER A 10 1.93 15.42 5.47
N THR A 11 0.60 15.41 5.57
CA THR A 11 -0.16 15.01 6.76
C THR A 11 -0.99 13.80 6.37
N GLY A 12 -0.80 12.69 7.08
CA GLY A 12 -1.55 11.48 6.85
C GLY A 12 -2.73 11.36 7.81
N HIS A 13 -3.72 10.55 7.45
CA HIS A 13 -4.76 10.13 8.37
C HIS A 13 -5.06 8.65 8.14
N ALA A 14 -5.55 7.98 9.18
CA ALA A 14 -6.05 6.63 9.14
C ALA A 14 -7.50 6.64 9.59
N SER A 15 -8.39 6.09 8.77
CA SER A 15 -9.82 6.02 9.06
C SER A 15 -10.33 4.59 8.91
N LEU A 16 -11.39 4.27 9.63
CA LEU A 16 -12.09 3.00 9.54
C LEU A 16 -13.52 3.21 9.07
N THR A 17 -14.02 2.23 8.34
CA THR A 17 -15.42 2.13 7.93
C THR A 17 -15.99 0.83 8.47
N CYS A 18 -17.20 0.89 9.02
CA CYS A 18 -17.91 -0.30 9.48
C CYS A 18 -18.54 -1.04 8.30
N LEU A 19 -17.99 -2.20 7.95
CA LEU A 19 -18.48 -3.01 6.82
C LEU A 19 -19.82 -3.71 7.10
N ASN A 20 -20.32 -3.68 8.33
CA ASN A 20 -21.65 -4.19 8.67
C ASN A 20 -22.77 -3.21 8.29
N LEU A 21 -22.43 -1.97 7.97
CA LEU A 21 -23.39 -0.99 7.45
C LEU A 21 -23.65 -1.24 5.95
N PRO A 22 -24.87 -0.95 5.45
CA PRO A 22 -25.16 -1.03 4.03
C PRO A 22 -24.16 -0.23 3.18
N PRO A 23 -23.79 -0.70 1.98
CA PRO A 23 -22.83 -0.02 1.10
C PRO A 23 -23.21 1.43 0.76
N SER A 24 -24.51 1.73 0.74
CA SER A 24 -25.02 3.09 0.46
C SER A 24 -24.72 4.12 1.56
N ILE A 25 -24.34 3.68 2.77
CA ILE A 25 -24.13 4.58 3.90
C ILE A 25 -22.76 4.46 4.55
N HIS A 26 -22.04 3.35 4.37
CA HIS A 26 -20.81 3.11 5.12
C HIS A 26 -19.66 4.08 4.80
N TYR A 27 -19.63 4.67 3.60
CA TYR A 27 -18.65 5.71 3.22
C TYR A 27 -19.16 7.14 3.42
N LYS A 28 -20.32 7.34 4.04
CA LYS A 28 -20.74 8.68 4.46
C LYS A 28 -19.83 9.16 5.58
N LEU A 29 -19.50 10.45 5.57
CA LEU A 29 -18.58 11.06 6.55
C LEU A 29 -19.01 10.80 8.01
N GLU A 30 -20.32 10.76 8.27
CA GLU A 30 -20.92 10.44 9.58
C GLU A 30 -20.64 9.00 10.08
N ASN A 31 -20.31 8.07 9.17
CA ASN A 31 -20.05 6.65 9.47
C ASN A 31 -18.57 6.25 9.33
N ILE A 32 -17.69 7.22 9.05
CA ILE A 32 -16.24 7.03 8.99
C ILE A 32 -15.63 7.42 10.33
N TYR A 33 -14.87 6.50 10.91
CA TYR A 33 -14.20 6.70 12.20
C TYR A 33 -12.75 7.11 11.97
N LEU A 34 -12.38 8.32 12.38
CA LEU A 34 -10.98 8.73 12.38
C LEU A 34 -10.22 7.98 13.49
N THR A 35 -9.24 7.18 13.12
CA THR A 35 -8.45 6.35 14.07
C THR A 35 -7.09 6.91 14.40
N GLY A 36 -6.55 7.75 13.52
CA GLY A 36 -5.25 8.35 13.77
C GLY A 36 -4.95 9.47 12.79
N VAL A 37 -4.21 10.47 13.28
CA VAL A 37 -3.63 11.54 12.48
C VAL A 37 -2.11 11.37 12.53
N ILE A 38 -1.48 11.34 11.37
CA ILE A 38 -0.04 11.25 11.22
C ILE A 38 0.46 12.67 10.99
N PRO A 39 1.10 13.30 11.99
CA PRO A 39 1.53 14.68 11.89
C PRO A 39 2.58 14.85 10.79
N GLY A 40 2.44 15.94 10.04
CA GLY A 40 3.48 16.39 9.12
C GLY A 40 4.67 17.04 9.82
N PRO A 41 5.64 17.59 9.08
CA PRO A 41 5.58 17.83 7.63
C PRO A 41 6.10 16.67 6.78
N ARG A 42 6.75 15.67 7.38
CA ARG A 42 7.35 14.53 6.67
C ARG A 42 6.56 13.27 6.91
N GLU A 43 6.42 12.47 5.86
CA GLU A 43 5.82 11.16 5.99
C GLU A 43 6.64 10.26 6.92
N PRO A 44 5.98 9.40 7.71
CA PRO A 44 6.66 8.45 8.55
C PRO A 44 7.43 7.44 7.70
N SER A 45 8.59 7.04 8.22
CA SER A 45 9.32 5.88 7.71
C SER A 45 8.55 4.58 7.96
N LEU A 46 8.96 3.50 7.28
CA LEU A 46 8.46 2.14 7.49
C LEU A 46 8.50 1.69 8.96
N LYS A 47 9.45 2.18 9.75
CA LYS A 47 9.55 1.86 11.19
C LYS A 47 8.61 2.73 12.02
N GLN A 48 8.49 4.01 11.68
CA GLN A 48 7.68 4.96 12.44
C GLN A 48 6.18 4.72 12.27
N ILE A 49 5.72 4.26 11.09
CA ILE A 49 4.29 3.97 10.86
C ILE A 49 3.77 2.93 11.87
N ASN A 50 4.60 1.96 12.25
CA ASN A 50 4.26 0.94 13.25
C ASN A 50 3.93 1.57 14.62
N HIS A 51 4.56 2.68 15.01
CA HIS A 51 4.20 3.36 16.26
C HIS A 51 2.77 3.93 16.23
N TYR A 52 2.30 4.38 15.07
CA TYR A 52 0.93 4.87 14.88
C TYR A 52 -0.08 3.74 14.77
N LEU A 53 0.30 2.59 14.21
CA LEU A 53 -0.58 1.42 14.07
C LEU A 53 -0.73 0.64 15.37
N LYS A 54 0.28 0.66 16.25
CA LYS A 54 0.31 -0.16 17.48
C LYS A 54 -0.92 0.04 18.40
N PRO A 55 -1.39 1.27 18.70
CA PRO A 55 -2.60 1.45 19.52
C PRO A 55 -3.84 0.83 18.85
N LEU A 56 -4.02 1.09 17.56
CA LEU A 56 -5.13 0.52 16.78
C LEU A 56 -5.11 -1.01 16.80
N VAL A 57 -3.95 -1.62 16.57
CA VAL A 57 -3.80 -3.08 16.58
C VAL A 57 -4.06 -3.65 17.98
N ASN A 58 -3.63 -2.98 19.05
CA ASN A 58 -3.91 -3.43 20.42
C ASN A 58 -5.42 -3.45 20.70
N ASP A 59 -6.16 -2.41 20.29
CA ASP A 59 -7.61 -2.35 20.47
C ASP A 59 -8.31 -3.47 19.71
N PHE A 60 -7.87 -3.75 18.48
CA PHE A 60 -8.45 -4.84 17.68
C PHE A 60 -8.07 -6.23 18.16
N LEU A 61 -6.90 -6.42 18.77
CA LEU A 61 -6.55 -7.68 19.43
C LEU A 61 -7.51 -7.98 20.59
N MET A 62 -7.73 -6.99 21.47
CA MET A 62 -8.69 -7.11 22.58
C MET A 62 -10.12 -7.31 22.05
N ALA A 63 -10.55 -6.48 21.10
CA ALA A 63 -11.89 -6.56 20.52
C ALA A 63 -12.13 -7.85 19.74
N ARG A 64 -11.10 -8.52 19.21
CA ARG A 64 -11.23 -9.81 18.54
C ARG A 64 -11.28 -10.97 19.52
N ASN A 65 -10.36 -11.02 20.48
CA ASN A 65 -10.19 -12.14 21.39
C ASN A 65 -11.29 -12.16 22.46
N ASP A 66 -11.33 -11.10 23.27
CA ASP A 66 -12.23 -10.99 24.42
C ASP A 66 -13.61 -10.49 23.98
N GLY A 67 -13.63 -9.62 22.98
CA GLY A 67 -14.83 -8.93 22.53
C GLY A 67 -15.13 -7.68 23.36
N LEU A 68 -15.84 -6.74 22.77
CA LEU A 68 -16.32 -5.53 23.44
C LEU A 68 -17.75 -5.78 23.93
N TYR A 69 -18.02 -5.56 25.22
CA TYR A 69 -19.38 -5.64 25.74
C TYR A 69 -20.07 -4.29 25.65
N LEU A 70 -21.11 -4.22 24.83
CA LEU A 70 -21.98 -3.05 24.72
C LEU A 70 -23.12 -3.23 25.73
N SER A 71 -23.27 -2.31 26.67
CA SER A 71 -24.28 -2.39 27.73
C SER A 71 -25.72 -2.36 27.19
N ARG A 72 -25.94 -1.68 26.05
CA ARG A 72 -27.24 -1.59 25.38
C ARG A 72 -27.07 -1.28 23.89
N THR A 73 -27.89 -1.90 23.05
CA THR A 73 -28.05 -1.53 21.64
C THR A 73 -29.54 -1.55 21.26
N CYS A 74 -29.91 -0.97 20.11
CA CYS A 74 -31.31 -0.88 19.68
C CYS A 74 -32.04 -2.25 19.70
N GLY A 75 -31.40 -3.31 19.20
CA GLY A 75 -31.96 -4.66 19.19
C GLY A 75 -31.66 -5.51 20.43
N TYR A 76 -30.79 -5.05 21.34
CA TYR A 76 -30.37 -5.82 22.52
C TYR A 76 -30.36 -4.90 23.77
N PRO A 77 -31.51 -4.76 24.45
CA PRO A 77 -31.64 -3.86 25.60
C PRO A 77 -30.81 -4.30 26.82
N LEU A 78 -30.54 -5.60 26.94
CA LEU A 78 -29.67 -6.21 27.98
C LEU A 78 -28.19 -6.27 27.57
N GLY A 79 -27.83 -5.55 26.51
CA GLY A 79 -26.48 -5.51 25.98
C GLY A 79 -26.10 -6.70 25.12
N ARG A 80 -24.91 -6.61 24.51
CA ARG A 80 -24.36 -7.67 23.65
C ARG A 80 -22.84 -7.56 23.59
N ARG A 81 -22.17 -8.71 23.58
CA ARG A 81 -20.75 -8.79 23.24
C ARG A 81 -20.58 -8.78 21.72
N VAL A 82 -19.74 -7.89 21.21
CA VAL A 82 -19.38 -7.79 19.79
C VAL A 82 -17.89 -8.06 19.61
N ARG A 83 -17.52 -8.63 18.47
CA ARG A 83 -16.13 -8.83 18.08
C ARG A 83 -15.83 -8.02 16.82
N CYS A 84 -14.68 -7.37 16.81
CA CYS A 84 -14.25 -6.53 15.68
C CYS A 84 -13.05 -7.16 14.98
N ALA A 85 -12.92 -6.92 13.67
CA ALA A 85 -11.76 -7.31 12.88
C ALA A 85 -11.53 -6.29 11.76
N ILE A 86 -10.26 -6.04 11.45
CA ILE A 86 -9.85 -5.24 10.28
C ILE A 86 -9.80 -6.21 9.09
N LEU A 87 -10.59 -5.96 8.05
CA LEU A 87 -10.66 -6.86 6.89
C LEU A 87 -9.80 -6.41 5.71
N ILE A 88 -9.78 -5.11 5.41
CA ILE A 88 -9.13 -4.57 4.22
C ILE A 88 -8.40 -3.28 4.58
N LEU A 89 -7.16 -3.16 4.09
CA LEU A 89 -6.42 -1.91 4.02
C LEU A 89 -6.59 -1.32 2.61
N VAL A 90 -7.23 -0.17 2.53
CA VAL A 90 -7.37 0.62 1.30
C VAL A 90 -6.53 1.87 1.45
N CYS A 91 -5.53 2.06 0.59
CA CYS A 91 -4.70 3.25 0.55
C CYS A 91 -3.92 3.32 -0.77
N ASP A 92 -3.29 4.47 -1.02
CA ASP A 92 -2.39 4.61 -2.16
C ASP A 92 -1.22 3.62 -2.08
N LEU A 93 -0.53 3.43 -3.22
CA LEU A 93 0.56 2.46 -3.29
C LEU A 93 1.67 2.77 -2.25
N PRO A 94 2.19 4.01 -2.10
CA PRO A 94 3.18 4.32 -1.07
C PRO A 94 2.77 3.99 0.37
N ALA A 95 1.55 4.34 0.78
CA ALA A 95 1.05 4.02 2.12
C ALA A 95 0.86 2.52 2.30
N SER A 96 0.36 1.81 1.28
CA SER A 96 0.18 0.35 1.34
C SER A 96 1.51 -0.37 1.56
N ARG A 97 2.61 0.11 0.96
CA ARG A 97 3.95 -0.43 1.18
C ARG A 97 4.39 -0.22 2.62
N LYS A 98 4.17 0.97 3.19
CA LYS A 98 4.58 1.30 4.55
C LYS A 98 3.78 0.53 5.60
N VAL A 99 2.45 0.62 5.52
CA VAL A 99 1.52 -0.01 6.45
C VAL A 99 1.57 -1.54 6.30
N GLY A 100 1.66 -2.04 5.09
CA GLY A 100 1.75 -3.46 4.77
C GLY A 100 3.18 -4.01 4.75
N GLY A 101 4.18 -3.32 5.32
CA GLY A 101 5.53 -3.86 5.53
C GLY A 101 6.28 -4.32 4.26
N SER A 102 5.98 -3.75 3.10
CA SER A 102 6.51 -4.18 1.81
C SER A 102 7.38 -3.10 1.17
N ALA A 103 8.26 -3.51 0.25
CA ALA A 103 9.14 -2.62 -0.47
C ALA A 103 8.40 -1.71 -1.45
N SER A 104 9.02 -0.55 -1.70
CA SER A 104 8.59 0.36 -2.76
C SER A 104 8.75 -0.29 -4.14
N TYR A 105 7.94 0.16 -5.10
CA TYR A 105 8.02 -0.26 -6.51
C TYR A 105 9.41 -0.01 -7.15
N ALA A 106 10.22 0.88 -6.56
CA ALA A 106 11.57 1.17 -7.04
C ALA A 106 12.60 0.09 -6.68
N MET A 107 12.30 -0.81 -5.74
CA MET A 107 13.22 -1.83 -5.26
C MET A 107 13.32 -3.03 -6.21
N LYS A 108 14.32 -3.87 -5.97
CA LYS A 108 14.56 -5.10 -6.74
C LYS A 108 13.32 -6.00 -6.80
N LYS A 109 12.66 -6.21 -5.65
CA LYS A 109 11.31 -6.79 -5.56
C LYS A 109 10.31 -5.63 -5.55
N PHE A 110 9.62 -5.42 -6.67
CA PHE A 110 8.73 -4.27 -6.86
C PHE A 110 7.27 -4.55 -6.46
N SER A 111 6.90 -5.83 -6.41
CA SER A 111 5.55 -6.30 -6.13
C SER A 111 5.45 -6.90 -4.73
N SER A 112 4.34 -6.62 -4.03
CA SER A 112 3.97 -7.38 -2.82
C SER A 112 3.30 -8.69 -3.19
N LEU A 113 2.78 -8.83 -4.40
CA LEU A 113 1.96 -9.97 -4.79
C LEU A 113 2.77 -11.16 -5.33
N CYS A 114 3.90 -10.86 -5.95
CA CYS A 114 4.80 -11.86 -6.52
C CYS A 114 6.27 -11.56 -6.18
N LYS A 115 7.10 -12.59 -6.35
CA LYS A 115 8.55 -12.58 -6.12
C LYS A 115 9.32 -12.17 -7.38
N LEU A 116 8.65 -11.67 -8.43
CA LEU A 116 9.34 -11.17 -9.62
C LEU A 116 10.30 -10.04 -9.28
N GLU A 117 11.40 -10.00 -10.04
CA GLU A 117 12.37 -8.93 -9.93
C GLU A 117 12.08 -7.86 -10.98
N LYS A 118 12.52 -6.63 -10.71
CA LYS A 118 12.33 -5.51 -11.64
C LYS A 118 12.96 -5.74 -13.02
N LYS A 119 14.01 -6.59 -13.10
CA LYS A 119 14.62 -7.00 -14.36
C LYS A 119 13.69 -7.88 -15.23
N ASP A 120 12.70 -8.52 -14.62
CA ASP A 120 11.74 -9.43 -15.26
C ASP A 120 10.35 -8.77 -15.33
N ILE A 121 10.28 -7.43 -15.27
CA ILE A 121 9.02 -6.66 -15.25
C ILE A 121 8.20 -6.84 -16.52
N ASP A 122 8.85 -7.17 -17.63
CA ASP A 122 8.22 -7.39 -18.94
C ASP A 122 7.49 -8.74 -19.02
N ASN A 123 7.67 -9.63 -18.03
CA ASN A 123 6.91 -10.86 -17.96
C ASN A 123 5.45 -10.58 -17.55
N THR A 124 4.57 -10.53 -18.54
CA THR A 124 3.14 -10.26 -18.35
C THR A 124 2.28 -11.50 -18.15
N ASP A 125 2.84 -12.72 -18.20
CA ASP A 125 2.10 -13.98 -18.04
C ASP A 125 1.96 -14.36 -16.54
N PRO A 126 0.77 -14.18 -15.92
CA PRO A 126 0.59 -14.40 -14.49
C PRO A 126 0.80 -15.85 -14.04
N SER A 127 0.69 -16.81 -14.97
CA SER A 127 0.87 -18.23 -14.65
C SER A 127 2.32 -18.56 -14.30
N THR A 128 3.27 -17.79 -14.81
CA THR A 128 4.70 -17.97 -14.58
C THR A 128 5.21 -17.22 -13.34
N TRP A 129 4.37 -16.39 -12.72
CA TRP A 129 4.80 -15.50 -11.65
C TRP A 129 4.97 -16.26 -10.34
N PRO A 130 6.19 -16.30 -9.75
CA PRO A 130 6.37 -16.88 -8.43
C PRO A 130 5.59 -16.06 -7.40
N ARG A 131 4.59 -16.65 -6.75
CA ARG A 131 3.73 -15.95 -5.78
C ARG A 131 4.34 -15.96 -4.38
N TRP A 132 4.04 -14.94 -3.60
CA TRP A 132 4.25 -14.98 -2.15
C TRP A 132 3.14 -15.80 -1.51
N THR A 133 3.50 -16.68 -0.58
CA THR A 133 2.56 -17.30 0.35
C THR A 133 2.52 -16.52 1.67
N HIS A 134 1.48 -16.75 2.46
CA HIS A 134 1.40 -16.18 3.81
C HIS A 134 2.57 -16.65 4.69
N GLU A 135 2.95 -17.94 4.58
CA GLU A 135 4.07 -18.53 5.32
C GLU A 135 5.43 -17.93 4.92
N ASP A 136 5.65 -17.67 3.63
CA ASP A 136 6.84 -16.97 3.16
C ASP A 136 6.95 -15.59 3.81
N TYR A 137 5.82 -14.87 3.85
CA TYR A 137 5.75 -13.52 4.40
C TYR A 137 6.08 -13.52 5.89
N LEU A 138 5.46 -14.43 6.67
CA LEU A 138 5.75 -14.60 8.09
C LEU A 138 7.21 -14.99 8.33
N THR A 139 7.76 -15.91 7.53
CA THR A 139 9.16 -16.33 7.64
C THR A 139 10.13 -15.17 7.37
N CYS A 140 9.90 -14.39 6.31
CA CYS A 140 10.73 -13.23 5.97
C CYS A 140 10.63 -12.12 7.03
N THR A 141 9.42 -11.84 7.51
CA THR A 141 9.20 -10.81 8.53
C THR A 141 9.76 -11.21 9.89
N GLN A 142 9.67 -12.48 10.28
CA GLN A 142 10.28 -12.99 11.50
C GLN A 142 11.81 -12.90 11.44
N LYS A 143 12.42 -13.31 10.32
CA LYS A 143 13.87 -13.12 10.08
C LYS A 143 14.29 -11.66 10.20
N TRP A 144 13.47 -10.74 9.67
CA TRP A 144 13.72 -9.31 9.81
C TRP A 144 13.58 -8.84 11.26
N LEU A 145 12.58 -9.33 12.00
CA LEU A 145 12.36 -8.97 13.40
C LEU A 145 13.51 -9.44 14.29
N ASP A 146 13.94 -10.68 14.12
CA ASP A 146 14.99 -11.34 14.92
C ASP A 146 16.41 -10.89 14.55
N ALA A 147 16.57 -10.16 13.44
CA ALA A 147 17.88 -9.69 13.02
C ALA A 147 18.53 -8.77 14.08
N PRO A 148 19.81 -9.00 14.44
CA PRO A 148 20.45 -8.41 15.61
C PRO A 148 20.82 -6.93 15.43
N SER A 149 20.81 -6.42 14.20
CA SER A 149 21.23 -5.05 13.91
C SER A 149 20.36 -4.39 12.84
N ALA A 150 20.33 -3.06 12.85
CA ALA A 150 19.64 -2.28 11.81
C ALA A 150 20.19 -2.58 10.40
N LYS A 151 21.51 -2.82 10.29
CA LYS A 151 22.17 -3.17 9.03
C LYS A 151 21.75 -4.56 8.53
N ALA A 152 21.63 -5.54 9.42
CA ALA A 152 21.11 -6.87 9.07
C ALA A 152 19.65 -6.81 8.61
N ARG A 153 18.82 -6.01 9.30
CA ARG A 153 17.43 -5.74 8.88
C ARG A 153 17.34 -5.12 7.51
N GLU A 154 18.20 -4.15 7.22
CA GLU A 154 18.25 -3.50 5.92
C GLU A 154 18.67 -4.49 4.82
N ALA A 155 19.69 -5.32 5.05
CA ALA A 155 20.11 -6.35 4.10
C ALA A 155 18.97 -7.34 3.75
N ILE A 156 18.24 -7.81 4.77
CA ILE A 156 17.06 -8.68 4.58
C ILE A 156 15.98 -7.95 3.78
N PHE A 157 15.69 -6.69 4.12
CA PHE A 157 14.71 -5.89 3.41
C PHE A 157 15.11 -5.65 1.95
N THR A 158 16.39 -5.39 1.66
CA THR A 158 16.90 -5.25 0.29
C THR A 158 16.78 -6.55 -0.50
N GLN A 159 16.98 -7.69 0.16
CA GLN A 159 16.90 -9.01 -0.48
C GLN A 159 15.46 -9.44 -0.80
N PHE A 160 14.56 -9.35 0.19
CA PHE A 160 13.20 -9.89 0.09
C PHE A 160 12.14 -8.83 -0.19
N GLY A 161 12.41 -7.56 0.10
CA GLY A 161 11.44 -6.47 -0.02
C GLY A 161 10.34 -6.51 1.03
N ILE A 162 10.57 -7.18 2.17
CA ILE A 162 9.55 -7.41 3.21
C ILE A 162 10.15 -7.06 4.59
N CYS A 163 9.39 -6.35 5.41
CA CYS A 163 9.71 -6.02 6.80
C CYS A 163 8.48 -6.16 7.71
N TRP A 164 8.69 -6.09 9.02
CA TRP A 164 7.63 -6.20 10.01
C TRP A 164 6.59 -5.06 9.90
N SER A 165 5.31 -5.42 10.00
CA SER A 165 4.18 -4.51 10.20
C SER A 165 3.42 -4.91 11.46
N GLU A 166 2.95 -3.93 12.24
CA GLU A 166 2.10 -4.20 13.41
C GLU A 166 0.84 -4.99 13.06
N LEU A 167 0.32 -4.88 11.83
CA LEU A 167 -0.88 -5.61 11.41
C LEU A 167 -0.70 -7.14 11.46
N LEU A 168 0.53 -7.65 11.34
CA LEU A 168 0.85 -9.08 11.45
C LEU A 168 0.60 -9.65 12.85
N ARG A 169 0.44 -8.82 13.87
CA ARG A 169 0.04 -9.29 15.20
C ARG A 169 -1.39 -9.80 15.22
N LEU A 170 -2.24 -9.36 14.28
CA LEU A 170 -3.61 -9.85 14.13
C LEU A 170 -3.57 -11.26 13.51
N PRO A 171 -4.03 -12.32 14.20
CA PRO A 171 -3.84 -13.71 13.73
C PRO A 171 -4.50 -14.04 12.40
N TYR A 172 -5.49 -13.26 11.99
CA TYR A 172 -6.25 -13.44 10.75
C TYR A 172 -5.71 -12.58 9.59
N TRP A 173 -4.73 -11.71 9.84
CA TRP A 173 -4.28 -10.73 8.85
C TRP A 173 -3.36 -11.38 7.80
N ASP A 174 -3.78 -11.32 6.54
CA ASP A 174 -2.97 -11.77 5.40
C ASP A 174 -2.72 -10.58 4.46
N PRO A 175 -1.50 -9.99 4.46
CA PRO A 175 -1.18 -8.84 3.62
C PRO A 175 -1.43 -9.07 2.12
N MET A 176 -1.40 -10.32 1.67
CA MET A 176 -1.57 -10.69 0.26
C MET A 176 -3.03 -10.56 -0.20
N LYS A 177 -3.97 -10.71 0.73
CA LYS A 177 -5.41 -10.70 0.47
C LYS A 177 -6.08 -9.45 0.98
N MET A 178 -5.54 -8.86 2.05
CA MET A 178 -6.17 -7.78 2.78
C MET A 178 -5.61 -6.39 2.42
N VAL A 179 -4.46 -6.30 1.74
CA VAL A 179 -3.99 -5.04 1.16
C VAL A 179 -4.52 -4.91 -0.25
N VAL A 180 -5.47 -3.99 -0.45
CA VAL A 180 -6.16 -3.82 -1.73
C VAL A 180 -5.62 -2.59 -2.47
N VAL A 181 -5.54 -2.72 -3.79
CA VAL A 181 -5.17 -1.63 -4.69
C VAL A 181 -6.31 -0.62 -4.71
N ASP A 182 -6.04 0.60 -4.24
CA ASP A 182 -7.03 1.66 -4.30
C ASP A 182 -7.24 2.13 -5.75
N ALA A 183 -8.45 1.88 -6.26
CA ALA A 183 -8.83 2.20 -7.63
C ALA A 183 -8.77 3.69 -7.90
N MET A 184 -9.16 4.55 -6.95
CA MET A 184 -9.15 5.99 -7.19
C MET A 184 -7.72 6.50 -7.42
N GLN A 185 -6.79 6.16 -6.51
CA GLN A 185 -5.45 6.73 -6.60
C GLN A 185 -4.62 6.06 -7.70
N ASN A 186 -4.77 4.74 -7.88
CA ASN A 186 -3.96 4.02 -8.84
C ASN A 186 -4.54 4.05 -10.27
N LEU A 187 -5.84 3.84 -10.44
CA LEU A 187 -6.45 3.83 -11.78
C LEU A 187 -6.74 5.25 -12.28
N LEU A 188 -7.47 6.06 -11.50
CA LEU A 188 -7.89 7.39 -11.96
C LEU A 188 -6.75 8.40 -11.89
N LEU A 189 -6.15 8.58 -10.71
CA LEU A 189 -5.09 9.58 -10.52
C LEU A 189 -3.72 9.13 -11.01
N GLY A 190 -3.52 7.82 -11.17
CA GLY A 190 -2.29 7.22 -11.69
C GLY A 190 -2.38 6.98 -13.18
N ILE A 191 -3.04 5.89 -13.58
CA ILE A 191 -3.05 5.37 -14.96
C ILE A 191 -3.73 6.34 -15.92
N LEU A 192 -4.97 6.77 -15.64
CA LEU A 192 -5.70 7.66 -16.55
C LEU A 192 -4.96 8.99 -16.68
N LYS A 193 -4.55 9.61 -15.57
CA LYS A 193 -3.75 10.85 -15.63
C LYS A 193 -2.50 10.68 -16.50
N HIS A 194 -1.74 9.60 -16.31
CA HIS A 194 -0.55 9.35 -17.10
C HIS A 194 -0.87 9.17 -18.59
N HIS A 195 -1.93 8.41 -18.90
CA HIS A 195 -2.34 8.16 -20.28
C HIS A 195 -2.75 9.46 -20.99
N PHE A 196 -3.59 10.29 -20.37
CA PHE A 196 -4.06 11.53 -20.98
C PHE A 196 -2.97 12.61 -21.05
N CYS A 197 -2.21 12.83 -19.97
CA CYS A 197 -1.23 13.92 -19.91
C CYS A 197 0.10 13.57 -20.60
N VAL A 198 0.57 12.32 -20.49
CA VAL A 198 1.91 11.93 -20.98
C VAL A 198 1.84 11.16 -22.29
N VAL A 199 0.96 10.17 -22.41
CA VAL A 199 0.88 9.33 -23.62
C VAL A 199 0.16 10.04 -24.75
N LEU A 200 -0.97 10.68 -24.45
CA LEU A 200 -1.79 11.39 -25.44
C LEU A 200 -1.46 12.89 -25.56
N GLY A 201 -0.77 13.47 -24.57
CA GLY A 201 -0.37 14.88 -24.59
C GLY A 201 -1.52 15.89 -24.53
N ILE A 202 -2.67 15.52 -23.97
CA ILE A 202 -3.89 16.36 -23.96
C ILE A 202 -3.77 17.56 -22.99
N ASP A 203 -2.83 17.50 -22.05
CA ASP A 203 -2.58 18.54 -21.03
C ASP A 203 -1.28 19.34 -21.33
N LEU A 204 -0.99 19.55 -22.62
CA LEU A 204 0.03 20.50 -23.06
C LEU A 204 -0.59 21.90 -23.14
N ASN A 205 -0.85 22.51 -21.99
CA ASN A 205 -0.90 23.97 -21.95
C ASN A 205 0.55 24.48 -21.95
N ASP A 206 0.88 25.25 -22.99
CA ASP A 206 2.12 26.01 -23.16
C ASP A 206 2.36 26.90 -21.94
N ASP A 207 3.31 26.51 -21.08
CA ASP A 207 4.08 27.43 -20.24
C ASP A 207 5.49 26.83 -20.07
N HIS A 208 6.45 27.45 -20.75
CA HIS A 208 7.84 27.04 -20.95
C HIS A 208 8.64 26.75 -19.66
N GLU A 209 9.50 25.71 -19.67
CA GLU A 209 10.97 25.85 -19.86
C GLU A 209 11.72 24.52 -19.59
N GLN A 210 12.32 24.00 -20.66
CA GLN A 210 13.63 23.31 -20.76
C GLN A 210 14.05 22.31 -19.67
N ASP A 211 13.96 21.01 -19.98
CA ASP A 211 15.13 20.11 -20.03
C ASP A 211 14.66 18.66 -20.31
N GLU A 212 14.51 18.32 -21.59
CA GLU A 212 14.51 16.91 -22.00
C GLU A 212 15.64 16.67 -22.99
N LYS A 213 16.60 15.83 -22.59
CA LYS A 213 17.49 15.15 -23.52
C LYS A 213 16.64 14.22 -24.40
N PRO A 214 16.83 14.23 -25.72
CA PRO A 214 16.05 13.36 -26.61
C PRO A 214 16.38 11.89 -26.33
N MET A 215 15.33 11.07 -26.22
CA MET A 215 15.48 9.61 -26.27
C MET A 215 15.99 9.18 -27.65
N PRO A 216 16.86 8.15 -27.74
CA PRO A 216 17.31 7.63 -29.02
C PRO A 216 16.12 7.06 -29.80
N ALA A 217 16.03 7.45 -31.08
CA ALA A 217 14.99 7.02 -32.00
C ALA A 217 14.94 5.48 -32.09
N LEU A 218 13.71 4.97 -32.06
CA LEU A 218 13.41 3.59 -32.44
C LEU A 218 13.90 3.36 -33.87
N VAL A 219 14.79 2.38 -34.04
CA VAL A 219 15.22 1.92 -35.36
C VAL A 219 13.99 1.31 -36.05
N SER A 220 13.49 1.97 -37.09
CA SER A 220 12.51 1.42 -38.02
C SER A 220 13.21 0.43 -38.96
N GLU A 221 12.88 -0.86 -38.86
CA GLU A 221 13.12 -1.81 -39.95
C GLU A 221 12.05 -1.62 -41.02
N SER A 222 12.47 -1.16 -42.21
CA SER A 222 12.04 -1.73 -43.49
C SER A 222 12.66 -0.94 -44.66
N VAL A 223 13.77 -1.45 -45.20
CA VAL A 223 14.08 -1.27 -46.62
C VAL A 223 14.30 -2.67 -47.19
N MET A 224 13.21 -3.32 -47.59
CA MET A 224 13.22 -4.10 -48.82
C MET A 224 12.89 -3.10 -49.94
N GLU A 225 13.74 -3.01 -50.96
CA GLU A 225 13.39 -3.33 -52.35
C GLU A 225 14.46 -2.81 -53.35
N LYS A 226 14.93 -3.75 -54.21
CA LYS A 226 15.59 -3.59 -55.54
C LYS A 226 17.04 -3.09 -55.62
N ALA A 227 17.99 -4.03 -55.75
CA ALA A 227 18.63 -4.45 -57.02
C ALA A 227 19.85 -5.34 -56.72
#